data_AF-A0A8D8A810-F1
#
_entry.id   AF-A0A8D8A810-F1
#
_cell.length_a   1.000
_cell.length_b   1.000
_cell.length_c   1.000
_cell.angle_alpha   90.00
_cell.angle_beta   90.00
_cell.angle_gamma   90.00
#
_symmetry.space_group_name_H-M   'P 1'
#
loop_
_entity.id
_entity.type
_entity.pdbx_description
1 polymer ?
#
loop_
_entity_poly.entity_id
_entity_poly.type
_entity_poly.pdbx_seq_one_letter_code
_entity_poly.pdbx_strand_id
1 'polypeptide(L)'
;MNPTQYAQDPSIHEMRREENPVTKANGLSRYTFWWLRNLFQTGLKRPIDEADIYETLSAHQSEQLSYQFEDRWKLELKKDRPSFLRVIVAIYGWTILANGFMYTTIDSFSRIVQPLCLGGLVSYFAPGQTTISKIEAYYYAGGIVACSFVPVAVFHHFILYIFQIGMKIRVACCSLLYKKVFPNLRPRCPSGS
;
A
#
# COMPACT_ATOMS: atom_id res chain seq x y z
N MET A 1 -29.24 -20.40 -2.63
CA MET A 1 -28.90 -20.13 -4.04
C MET A 1 -28.08 -21.28 -4.60
N ASN A 2 -28.41 -21.75 -5.81
CA ASN A 2 -27.82 -22.94 -6.43
C ASN A 2 -26.55 -22.56 -7.24
N PRO A 3 -25.39 -23.23 -7.05
CA PRO A 3 -24.13 -22.92 -7.74
C PRO A 3 -24.22 -22.83 -9.27
N THR A 4 -25.16 -23.54 -9.90
CA THR A 4 -25.34 -23.53 -11.36
C THR A 4 -26.00 -22.27 -11.91
N GLN A 5 -26.80 -21.56 -11.10
CA GLN A 5 -27.37 -20.26 -11.50
C GLN A 5 -26.34 -19.14 -11.46
N TYR A 6 -25.32 -19.24 -10.59
CA TYR A 6 -24.23 -18.25 -10.47
C TYR A 6 -23.35 -18.19 -11.72
N ALA A 7 -23.11 -19.33 -12.38
CA ALA A 7 -22.24 -19.40 -13.55
C ALA A 7 -22.92 -18.95 -14.86
N GLN A 8 -24.23 -18.76 -14.85
CA GLN A 8 -25.05 -18.45 -16.04
C GLN A 8 -25.58 -17.02 -16.05
N ASP A 9 -25.26 -16.20 -15.04
CA ASP A 9 -25.71 -14.82 -14.98
C ASP A 9 -24.81 -13.93 -15.87
N PRO A 10 -25.31 -13.44 -17.03
CA PRO A 10 -24.52 -12.61 -17.94
C PRO A 10 -24.15 -11.24 -17.33
N SER A 11 -24.83 -10.80 -16.27
CA SER A 11 -24.54 -9.51 -15.60
C SER A 11 -23.18 -9.50 -14.90
N ILE A 12 -22.65 -10.65 -14.49
CA ILE A 12 -21.35 -10.76 -13.79
C ILE A 12 -20.18 -10.48 -14.74
N HIS A 13 -20.29 -10.88 -16.01
CA HIS A 13 -19.28 -10.63 -17.03
C HIS A 13 -19.39 -9.23 -17.64
N GLU A 14 -20.55 -8.58 -17.55
CA GLU A 14 -20.79 -7.22 -18.06
C GLU A 14 -20.62 -6.10 -17.03
N MET A 15 -20.34 -6.40 -15.75
CA MET A 15 -19.89 -5.39 -14.78
C MET A 15 -18.48 -4.90 -15.13
N ARG A 16 -18.37 -4.07 -16.17
CA ARG A 16 -17.21 -3.24 -16.43
C ARG A 16 -17.11 -2.24 -15.28
N ARG A 17 -16.43 -2.65 -14.21
CA ARG A 17 -16.20 -1.83 -13.02
C ARG A 17 -15.57 -0.51 -13.44
N GLU A 18 -15.99 0.57 -12.80
CA GLU A 18 -15.42 1.88 -13.10
C GLU A 18 -13.90 1.87 -12.87
N GLU A 19 -13.17 2.52 -13.77
CA GLU A 19 -11.72 2.66 -13.67
C GLU A 19 -11.33 3.32 -12.36
N ASN A 20 -10.30 2.78 -11.71
CA ASN A 20 -9.86 3.28 -10.41
C ASN A 20 -9.44 4.76 -10.50
N PRO A 21 -10.05 5.68 -9.75
CA PRO A 21 -9.75 7.12 -9.83
C PRO A 21 -8.31 7.46 -9.43
N VAL A 22 -7.58 6.53 -8.79
CA VAL A 22 -6.13 6.63 -8.56
C VAL A 22 -5.33 6.76 -9.86
N THR A 23 -5.81 6.22 -10.98
CA THR A 23 -5.13 6.31 -12.29
C THR A 23 -5.17 7.72 -12.87
N LYS A 24 -6.23 8.50 -12.55
CA LYS A 24 -6.45 9.87 -13.03
C LYS A 24 -6.14 10.94 -11.97
N ALA A 25 -5.77 10.54 -10.75
CA ALA A 25 -5.55 11.45 -9.64
C ALA A 25 -4.19 12.18 -9.73
N ASN A 26 -4.21 13.51 -9.54
CA ASN A 26 -3.02 14.32 -9.36
C ASN A 26 -2.19 13.84 -8.14
N GLY A 27 -0.87 14.04 -8.15
CA GLY A 27 0.05 13.57 -7.09
C GLY A 27 -0.38 13.98 -5.68
N LEU A 28 -0.92 15.19 -5.51
CA LEU A 28 -1.47 15.66 -4.23
C LEU A 28 -2.76 14.94 -3.83
N SER A 29 -3.66 14.67 -4.77
CA SER A 29 -4.89 13.89 -4.54
C SER A 29 -4.57 12.43 -4.19
N ARG A 30 -3.47 11.90 -4.72
CA ARG A 30 -2.97 10.57 -4.39
C ARG A 30 -2.38 10.53 -2.97
N TYR A 31 -1.63 11.56 -2.59
CA TYR A 31 -1.04 11.69 -1.24
C TYR A 31 -2.10 11.90 -0.15
N THR A 32 -3.13 12.70 -0.44
CA THR A 32 -4.20 13.01 0.53
C THR A 32 -5.34 12.00 0.53
N PHE A 33 -5.23 10.90 -0.23
CA PHE A 33 -6.32 9.92 -0.46
C PHE A 33 -7.65 10.55 -0.88
N TRP A 34 -7.60 11.74 -1.48
CA TRP A 34 -8.79 12.52 -1.80
C TRP A 34 -9.71 11.81 -2.81
N TRP A 35 -9.13 10.94 -3.64
CA TRP A 35 -9.87 10.07 -4.57
C TRP A 35 -10.89 9.15 -3.87
N LEU A 36 -10.67 8.81 -2.59
CA LEU A 36 -11.54 7.93 -1.81
C LEU A 36 -12.79 8.66 -1.26
N ARG A 37 -12.82 9.99 -1.33
CA ARG A 37 -13.93 10.84 -0.84
C ARG A 37 -15.28 10.43 -1.42
N ASN A 38 -15.35 10.18 -2.73
CA ASN A 38 -16.62 9.82 -3.38
C ASN A 38 -17.16 8.48 -2.87
N LEU A 39 -16.27 7.51 -2.63
CA LEU A 39 -16.66 6.20 -2.09
C LEU A 39 -17.22 6.34 -0.67
N PHE A 40 -16.58 7.14 0.19
CA PHE A 40 -17.10 7.39 1.54
C PHE A 40 -18.44 8.13 1.53
N GLN A 41 -18.64 9.07 0.61
CA GLN A 41 -19.93 9.76 0.47
C GLN A 41 -21.04 8.80 0.04
N THR A 42 -20.75 7.85 -0.85
CA THR A 42 -21.71 6.80 -1.22
C THR A 42 -22.00 5.89 -0.03
N GLY A 43 -20.97 5.42 0.69
CA GLY A 43 -21.11 4.57 1.88
C GLY A 43 -21.85 5.22 3.05
N LEU A 44 -21.82 6.55 3.16
CA LEU A 44 -22.61 7.30 4.15
C LEU A 44 -24.10 7.37 3.79
N LYS A 45 -24.44 7.33 2.49
CA LYS A 45 -25.82 7.43 2.01
C LYS A 45 -26.51 6.07 1.91
N ARG A 46 -25.76 5.03 1.52
CA ARG A 46 -26.26 3.67 1.33
C ARG A 46 -25.18 2.64 1.60
N PRO A 47 -25.54 1.39 1.97
CA PRO A 47 -24.59 0.27 1.97
C PRO A 47 -23.90 0.14 0.60
N ILE A 48 -22.59 -0.07 0.62
CA ILE A 48 -21.75 -0.20 -0.59
C ILE A 48 -22.05 -1.55 -1.25
N ASP A 49 -22.35 -1.52 -2.54
CA ASP A 49 -22.59 -2.72 -3.35
C ASP A 49 -21.33 -3.13 -4.15
N GLU A 50 -21.27 -4.36 -4.65
CA GLU A 50 -20.12 -4.85 -5.44
C GLU A 50 -19.86 -4.02 -6.70
N ALA A 51 -20.93 -3.45 -7.27
CA ALA A 51 -20.87 -2.56 -8.43
C ALA A 51 -20.22 -1.19 -8.13
N ASP A 52 -20.23 -0.74 -6.86
CA ASP A 52 -19.63 0.54 -6.45
C ASP A 52 -18.11 0.42 -6.23
N ILE A 53 -17.56 -0.79 -6.28
CA ILE A 53 -16.14 -1.06 -6.08
C ILE A 53 -15.39 -0.91 -7.40
N TYR A 54 -14.43 0.01 -7.43
CA TYR A 54 -13.57 0.25 -8.59
C TYR A 54 -12.78 -1.00 -9.02
N GLU A 55 -12.40 -1.02 -10.30
CA GLU A 55 -11.52 -2.05 -10.83
C GLU A 55 -10.16 -2.06 -10.11
N THR A 56 -9.58 -3.25 -9.96
CA THR A 56 -8.23 -3.39 -9.43
C THR A 56 -7.23 -2.71 -10.37
N LEU A 57 -6.29 -1.95 -9.82
CA LEU A 57 -5.18 -1.41 -10.61
C LEU A 57 -4.46 -2.55 -11.36
N SER A 58 -4.00 -2.33 -12.59
CA SER A 58 -3.25 -3.32 -13.38
C SER A 58 -2.07 -3.93 -12.61
N ALA A 59 -1.38 -3.13 -11.80
CA ALA A 59 -0.30 -3.57 -10.90
C ALA A 59 -0.74 -4.48 -9.72
N HIS A 60 -2.04 -4.67 -9.55
CA HIS A 60 -2.69 -5.57 -8.59
C HIS A 60 -3.45 -6.72 -9.26
N GLN A 61 -3.38 -6.85 -10.60
CA GLN A 61 -3.98 -7.99 -11.28
C GLN A 61 -3.31 -9.29 -10.82
N SER A 62 -4.16 -10.24 -10.42
CA SER A 62 -3.76 -11.51 -9.84
C SER A 62 -2.94 -12.36 -10.81
N GLU A 63 -3.18 -12.24 -12.13
CA GLU A 63 -2.49 -12.99 -13.16
C GLU A 63 -1.01 -12.63 -13.26
N GLN A 64 -0.69 -11.34 -13.42
CA GLN A 64 0.71 -10.87 -13.52
C GLN A 64 1.50 -11.18 -12.25
N LEU A 65 0.86 -11.00 -11.09
CA LEU A 65 1.44 -11.30 -9.80
C LEU A 65 1.69 -12.80 -9.60
N SER A 66 0.73 -13.64 -9.99
CA SER A 66 0.87 -15.10 -9.93
C SER A 66 2.00 -15.58 -10.82
N TYR A 67 2.13 -15.03 -12.03
CA TYR A 67 3.20 -15.39 -12.95
C TYR A 67 4.59 -15.08 -12.39
N GLN A 68 4.81 -13.88 -11.83
CA GLN A 68 6.08 -13.53 -11.20
C GLN A 68 6.43 -14.44 -10.02
N PHE A 69 5.44 -14.72 -9.17
CA PHE A 69 5.63 -15.60 -8.02
C PHE A 69 5.91 -17.04 -8.43
N GLU A 70 5.25 -17.53 -9.48
CA GLU A 70 5.46 -18.87 -10.02
C GLU A 70 6.83 -19.06 -10.64
N ASP A 71 7.30 -18.09 -11.42
CA ASP A 71 8.62 -18.15 -12.03
C ASP A 71 9.73 -18.23 -10.95
N ARG A 72 9.65 -17.34 -9.95
CA ARG A 72 10.58 -17.36 -8.82
C ARG A 72 10.45 -18.62 -7.96
N TRP A 73 9.23 -19.14 -7.79
CA TRP A 73 9.01 -20.40 -7.08
C TRP A 73 9.63 -21.59 -7.81
N LYS A 74 9.53 -21.66 -9.15
CA LYS A 74 10.20 -22.71 -9.95
C LYS A 74 11.72 -22.67 -9.81
N LEU A 75 12.30 -21.47 -9.72
CA LEU A 75 13.75 -21.32 -9.46
C LEU A 75 14.12 -21.79 -8.05
N GLU A 76 13.31 -21.47 -7.04
CA GLU A 76 13.54 -21.88 -5.65
C GLU A 76 13.40 -23.40 -5.45
N LEU A 77 12.50 -24.05 -6.18
CA LEU A 77 12.31 -25.51 -6.18
C LEU A 77 13.53 -26.31 -6.65
N LYS A 78 14.48 -25.67 -7.37
CA LYS A 78 15.74 -26.31 -7.78
C LYS A 78 16.76 -26.43 -6.65
N LYS A 79 16.50 -25.82 -5.49
CA LYS A 79 17.38 -25.86 -4.32
C LYS A 79 17.01 -27.02 -3.40
N ASP A 80 18.00 -27.50 -2.66
CA ASP A 80 17.86 -28.62 -1.70
C ASP A 80 16.80 -28.36 -0.62
N ARG A 81 16.66 -27.10 -0.18
CA ARG A 81 15.64 -26.66 0.79
C ARG A 81 14.85 -25.46 0.25
N PRO A 82 13.75 -25.69 -0.48
CA PRO A 82 12.93 -24.61 -1.01
C PRO A 82 12.16 -23.92 0.12
N SER A 83 12.08 -22.60 0.08
CA SER A 83 11.32 -21.82 1.07
C SER A 83 10.54 -20.68 0.43
N PHE A 84 9.25 -20.61 0.72
CA PHE A 84 8.37 -19.58 0.16
C PHE A 84 8.73 -18.18 0.67
N LEU A 85 9.16 -18.08 1.92
CA LEU A 85 9.65 -16.82 2.50
C LEU A 85 10.84 -16.25 1.72
N ARG A 86 11.75 -17.09 1.22
CA ARG A 86 12.89 -16.61 0.42
C ARG A 86 12.44 -16.05 -0.92
N VAL A 87 11.37 -16.59 -1.52
CA VAL A 87 10.78 -16.02 -2.75
C VAL A 87 10.17 -14.65 -2.45
N ILE A 88 9.42 -14.51 -1.36
CA ILE A 88 8.86 -13.21 -0.94
C ILE A 88 9.98 -12.19 -0.71
N VAL A 89 11.02 -12.55 0.03
CA VAL A 89 12.18 -11.69 0.30
C VAL A 89 12.93 -11.35 -0.98
N ALA A 90 13.06 -12.28 -1.92
CA ALA A 90 13.72 -12.01 -3.20
C ALA A 90 12.93 -11.05 -4.11
N ILE A 91 11.60 -11.04 -4.02
CA ILE A 91 10.74 -10.16 -4.84
C ILE A 91 10.59 -8.78 -4.19
N TYR A 92 10.24 -8.73 -2.89
CA TYR A 92 9.88 -7.49 -2.21
C TYR A 92 10.90 -7.02 -1.18
N GLY A 93 11.89 -7.83 -0.82
CA GLY A 93 12.81 -7.54 0.27
C GLY A 93 13.59 -6.24 0.05
N TRP A 94 14.15 -6.02 -1.14
CA TRP A 94 14.86 -4.78 -1.44
C TRP A 94 13.95 -3.56 -1.39
N THR A 95 12.76 -3.65 -1.98
CA THR A 95 11.80 -2.53 -2.00
C THR A 95 11.28 -2.22 -0.60
N ILE A 96 11.00 -3.23 0.23
CA ILE A 96 10.61 -3.05 1.63
C ILE A 96 11.76 -2.42 2.43
N LEU A 97 12.98 -2.93 2.26
CA LEU A 97 14.15 -2.45 3.00
C LEU A 97 14.46 -0.98 2.65
N ALA A 98 14.47 -0.64 1.36
CA ALA A 98 14.72 0.73 0.91
C ALA A 98 13.63 1.72 1.40
N ASN A 99 12.34 1.37 1.28
CA ASN A 99 11.25 2.21 1.77
C ASN A 99 11.24 2.30 3.31
N GLY A 100 11.52 1.19 4.00
CA GLY A 100 11.61 1.13 5.46
C GLY A 100 12.75 2.00 5.97
N PHE A 101 13.94 1.91 5.36
CA PHE A 101 15.08 2.75 5.71
C PHE A 101 14.74 4.24 5.56
N MET A 102 14.21 4.64 4.39
CA MET A 102 13.78 6.02 4.13
C MET A 102 12.78 6.52 5.19
N TYR A 103 11.77 5.70 5.53
CA TYR A 103 10.80 6.02 6.58
C TYR A 103 11.48 6.22 7.94
N THR A 104 12.33 5.28 8.36
CA THR A 104 12.99 5.34 9.67
C THR A 104 13.92 6.54 9.80
N THR A 105 14.59 6.94 8.72
CA THR A 105 15.46 8.12 8.73
C THR A 105 14.66 9.40 8.92
N ILE A 106 13.54 9.56 8.19
CA ILE A 106 12.68 10.76 8.28
C ILE A 106 11.98 10.84 9.64
N ASP A 107 11.46 9.72 10.15
CA ASP A 107 10.81 9.65 11.46
C ASP A 107 11.81 9.95 12.58
N SER A 108 12.99 9.33 12.55
CA SER A 108 14.05 9.58 13.55
C SER A 108 14.50 11.03 13.55
N PHE A 109 14.73 11.61 12.37
CA PHE A 109 15.12 13.02 12.26
C PHE A 109 14.05 13.94 12.86
N SER A 110 12.77 13.72 12.51
CA SER A 110 11.67 14.54 13.02
C SER A 110 11.52 14.44 14.55
N ARG A 111 11.71 13.24 15.12
CA ARG A 111 11.68 13.00 16.57
C ARG A 111 12.83 13.65 17.32
N ILE A 112 13.98 13.84 16.67
CA ILE A 112 15.14 14.55 17.25
C ILE A 112 14.95 16.06 17.16
N VAL A 113 14.44 16.55 16.03
CA VAL A 113 14.26 18.00 15.80
C VAL A 113 13.14 18.56 16.69
N GLN A 114 12.07 17.80 16.94
CA GLN A 114 10.94 18.25 17.76
C GLN A 114 11.33 18.78 19.17
N PRO A 115 12.09 18.03 20.01
CA PRO A 115 12.53 18.53 21.31
C PRO A 115 13.57 19.65 21.21
N LEU A 116 14.37 19.73 20.14
CA LEU A 116 15.31 20.84 19.92
C LEU A 116 14.55 22.14 19.62
N CYS A 117 13.54 22.10 18.76
CA CYS A 117 12.66 23.23 18.50
C CYS A 117 11.88 23.62 19.75
N LEU A 118 11.39 22.64 20.52
CA LEU A 118 10.73 22.89 21.80
C LEU A 118 11.67 23.59 22.80
N GLY A 119 12.91 23.11 22.91
CA GLY A 119 13.93 23.73 23.75
C GLY A 119 14.22 25.17 23.36
N GLY A 120 14.41 25.44 22.06
CA GLY A 120 14.59 26.80 21.54
C GLY A 120 13.41 27.73 21.82
N LEU A 121 12.18 27.21 21.71
CA LEU A 121 10.97 27.96 22.04
C LEU A 121 10.85 28.25 23.54
N VAL A 122 11.18 27.30 24.41
CA VAL A 122 11.18 27.50 25.86
C VAL A 122 12.26 28.51 26.26
N SER A 123 13.45 28.47 25.64
CA SER A 123 14.53 29.44 25.90
C SER A 123 14.17 30.87 25.54
N TYR A 124 13.28 31.11 24.57
CA TYR A 124 12.75 32.44 24.27
C TYR A 124 11.98 33.06 25.45
N PHE A 125 11.30 32.24 26.25
CA PHE A 125 10.53 32.70 27.42
C PHE A 125 11.37 32.80 28.71
N ALA A 126 12.67 32.51 28.66
CA ALA A 126 13.53 32.62 29.84
C ALA A 126 13.71 34.09 30.28
N PRO A 127 13.69 34.38 31.59
CA PRO A 127 13.77 35.75 32.10
C PRO A 127 15.13 36.38 31.77
N GLY A 128 15.12 37.60 31.21
CA GLY A 128 16.34 38.35 30.89
C GLY A 128 16.99 38.02 29.54
N GLN A 129 16.37 37.17 28.71
CA GLN A 129 16.89 36.82 27.39
C GLN A 129 16.62 37.92 26.35
N THR A 130 17.66 38.40 25.67
CA THR A 130 17.57 39.41 24.58
C THR A 130 18.11 38.91 23.24
N THR A 131 18.66 37.69 23.19
CA THR A 131 19.35 37.16 22.00
C THR A 131 18.42 36.48 21.00
N ILE A 132 17.23 36.03 21.42
CA ILE A 132 16.27 35.31 20.56
C ILE A 132 15.15 36.27 20.14
N SER A 133 15.02 36.47 18.83
CA SER A 133 13.98 37.33 18.25
C SER A 133 12.61 36.64 18.21
N LYS A 134 11.53 37.45 18.15
CA LYS A 134 10.15 36.95 17.95
C LYS A 134 10.01 36.09 16.69
N ILE A 135 10.74 36.44 15.63
CA ILE A 135 10.73 35.71 14.36
C ILE A 135 11.34 34.31 14.53
N GLU A 136 12.40 34.18 15.32
CA GLU A 136 13.03 32.89 15.62
C GLU A 136 12.11 32.01 16.47
N ALA A 137 11.40 32.59 17.43
CA ALA A 137 10.37 31.89 18.19
C ALA A 137 9.25 31.33 17.28
N TYR A 138 8.81 32.09 16.27
CA TYR A 138 7.85 31.59 15.28
C TYR A 138 8.43 30.45 14.43
N TYR A 139 9.70 30.48 14.06
CA TYR A 139 10.34 29.35 13.37
C TYR A 139 10.39 28.08 14.24
N TYR A 140 10.69 28.20 15.54
CA TYR A 140 10.64 27.07 16.45
C TYR A 140 9.23 26.51 16.61
N ALA A 141 8.21 27.37 16.78
CA ALA A 141 6.82 26.95 16.84
C ALA A 141 6.35 26.24 15.55
N GLY A 142 6.68 26.81 14.38
CA GLY A 142 6.39 26.19 13.09
C GLY A 142 7.12 24.84 12.92
N GLY A 143 8.37 24.75 13.36
CA GLY A 143 9.15 23.52 13.38
C GLY A 143 8.48 22.41 14.20
N ILE A 144 7.96 22.72 15.40
CA ILE A 144 7.24 21.74 16.23
C ILE A 144 6.00 21.19 15.51
N VAL A 145 5.21 22.07 14.87
CA VAL A 145 4.01 21.67 14.12
C VAL A 145 4.40 20.78 12.93
N ALA A 146 5.42 21.18 12.16
CA ALA A 146 5.91 20.41 11.03
C ALA A 146 6.45 19.04 11.46
N CYS A 147 7.29 18.99 12.50
CA CYS A 147 7.83 17.74 13.05
C CYS A 147 6.76 16.81 13.64
N SER A 148 5.60 17.35 14.04
CA SER A 148 4.46 16.53 14.48
C SER A 148 3.67 15.97 13.30
N PHE A 149 3.47 16.76 12.24
CA PHE A 149 2.65 16.38 11.10
C PHE A 149 3.38 15.44 10.12
N VAL A 150 4.64 15.72 9.81
CA VAL A 150 5.40 14.98 8.78
C VAL A 150 5.51 13.48 9.09
N PRO A 151 5.90 13.03 10.30
CA PRO A 151 5.99 11.60 10.60
C PRO A 151 4.65 10.88 10.48
N VAL A 152 3.57 11.52 10.92
CA VAL A 152 2.22 10.96 10.82
C VAL A 152 1.81 10.79 9.36
N ALA A 153 2.05 11.81 8.53
CA ALA A 153 1.71 11.76 7.11
C ALA A 153 2.51 10.65 6.39
N VAL A 154 3.81 10.53 6.66
CA VAL A 154 4.65 9.47 6.06
C VAL A 154 4.25 8.08 6.58
N PHE A 155 3.93 7.94 7.87
CA PHE A 155 3.49 6.67 8.45
C PHE A 155 2.27 6.08 7.75
N HIS A 156 1.26 6.92 7.47
CA HIS A 156 0.04 6.47 6.77
C HIS A 156 0.33 5.97 5.35
N HIS A 157 1.25 6.62 4.64
CA HIS A 157 1.69 6.16 3.32
C HIS A 157 2.44 4.84 3.41
N PHE A 158 3.34 4.73 4.38
CA PHE A 158 4.13 3.53 4.59
C PHE A 158 3.25 2.32 4.98
N ILE A 159 2.31 2.48 5.91
CA ILE A 159 1.45 1.38 6.33
C ILE A 159 0.54 0.89 5.19
N LEU A 160 0.00 1.80 4.38
CA LEU A 160 -0.80 1.45 3.21
C LEU A 160 0.03 0.71 2.15
N TYR A 161 1.27 1.14 1.94
CA TYR A 161 2.21 0.43 1.07
C TYR A 161 2.49 -1.01 1.57
N ILE A 162 2.72 -1.19 2.87
CA ILE A 162 2.91 -2.52 3.47
C ILE A 162 1.65 -3.38 3.32
N PHE A 163 0.46 -2.82 3.56
CA PHE A 163 -0.79 -3.54 3.36
C PHE A 163 -0.99 -3.97 1.90
N GLN A 164 -0.64 -3.13 0.93
CA GLN A 164 -0.70 -3.46 -0.49
C GLN A 164 0.21 -4.65 -0.84
N ILE A 165 1.43 -4.68 -0.31
CA ILE A 165 2.33 -5.84 -0.49
C ILE A 165 1.74 -7.08 0.19
N GLY A 166 1.21 -6.95 1.40
CA GLY A 166 0.57 -8.04 2.12
C GLY A 166 -0.59 -8.67 1.33
N MET A 167 -1.44 -7.84 0.72
CA MET A 167 -2.51 -8.30 -0.17
C MET A 167 -1.96 -9.06 -1.38
N LYS A 168 -0.90 -8.54 -2.01
CA LYS A 168 -0.24 -9.24 -3.13
C LYS A 168 0.27 -10.62 -2.72
N ILE A 169 0.99 -10.72 -1.60
CA ILE A 169 1.53 -11.99 -1.12
C ILE A 169 0.40 -13.01 -0.85
N ARG A 170 -0.71 -12.58 -0.25
CA ARG A 170 -1.88 -13.44 0.00
C ARG A 170 -2.47 -14.00 -1.29
N VAL A 171 -2.73 -13.14 -2.29
CA VAL A 171 -3.29 -13.56 -3.59
C VAL A 171 -2.36 -14.55 -4.29
N ALA A 172 -1.05 -14.27 -4.31
CA ALA A 172 -0.06 -15.16 -4.92
C ALA A 172 0.01 -16.52 -4.22
N CYS A 173 -0.02 -16.54 -2.88
CA CYS A 173 -0.02 -17.77 -2.09
C CYS A 173 -1.26 -18.64 -2.40
N CYS A 174 -2.45 -18.04 -2.41
CA CYS A 174 -3.69 -18.74 -2.74
C CYS A 174 -3.67 -19.32 -4.16
N SER A 175 -3.17 -18.54 -5.14
CA SER A 175 -3.02 -18.99 -6.53
C SER A 175 -2.08 -20.21 -6.65
N LEU A 176 -0.92 -20.15 -5.98
CA LEU A 176 0.04 -21.27 -5.94
C LEU A 176 -0.53 -22.51 -5.24
N LEU A 177 -1.22 -22.33 -4.11
CA LEU A 177 -1.85 -23.41 -3.37
C LEU A 177 -2.93 -24.09 -4.23
N TYR A 178 -3.78 -23.30 -4.89
CA TYR A 178 -4.81 -23.81 -5.79
C TYR A 178 -4.20 -24.67 -6.91
N LYS A 179 -3.15 -24.17 -7.58
CA LYS A 179 -2.43 -24.92 -8.62
C LYS A 179 -1.74 -26.19 -8.11
N LYS A 180 -1.35 -26.22 -6.83
CA LYS A 180 -0.72 -27.38 -6.20
C LYS A 180 -1.74 -28.44 -5.78
N VAL A 181 -2.88 -28.02 -5.23
CA VAL A 181 -3.95 -28.92 -4.72
C VAL A 181 -4.81 -29.47 -5.84
N PHE A 182 -5.01 -28.72 -6.93
CA PHE A 182 -5.81 -29.16 -8.07
C PHE A 182 -4.99 -29.28 -9.37
N PRO A 183 -4.05 -30.25 -9.48
CA PRO A 183 -3.27 -30.45 -10.71
C PRO A 183 -4.14 -30.79 -11.93
N ASN A 184 -5.26 -31.49 -11.69
CA ASN A 184 -6.14 -32.05 -12.73
C ASN A 184 -7.11 -31.02 -13.35
N LEU A 185 -7.18 -29.80 -12.80
CA LEU A 185 -7.99 -28.70 -13.36
C LEU A 185 -7.19 -27.78 -14.29
N ARG A 186 -5.95 -28.13 -14.69
CA ARG A 186 -5.32 -27.42 -15.81
C ARG A 186 -6.22 -27.61 -17.03
N PRO A 187 -6.83 -26.54 -17.60
CA PRO A 187 -7.30 -26.66 -18.96
C PRO A 187 -6.09 -27.08 -19.78
N ARG A 188 -6.13 -28.27 -20.38
CA ARG A 188 -5.20 -28.57 -21.47
C ARG A 188 -5.49 -27.50 -22.50
N CYS A 189 -4.58 -26.55 -22.68
CA CYS A 189 -4.61 -25.74 -23.90
C CYS A 189 -4.69 -26.76 -25.04
N PRO A 190 -5.68 -26.64 -25.96
CA PRO A 190 -5.67 -27.47 -27.14
C PRO A 190 -4.32 -27.23 -27.81
N SER A 191 -3.53 -28.29 -27.91
CA SER A 191 -2.35 -28.31 -28.75
C SER A 191 -2.83 -27.94 -30.14
N GLY A 192 -2.45 -26.76 -30.62
CA GLY A 192 -2.70 -26.36 -32.00
C GLY A 192 -2.12 -27.44 -32.90
N SER A 193 -3.02 -28.19 -33.53
CA SER A 193 -2.78 -29.04 -34.69
C SER A 193 -2.94 -28.20 -35.95
#